data_AF-A0A2N3E8R6-F1
#
_entry.id   AF-A0A2N3E8R6-F1
#
_cell.length_a   1.000
_cell.length_b   1.000
_cell.length_c   1.000
_cell.angle_alpha   90.00
_cell.angle_beta   90.00
_cell.angle_gamma   90.00
#
_symmetry.space_group_name_H-M   'P 1'
#
loop_
_entity.id
_entity.type
_entity.pdbx_description
1 polymer ?
#
loop_
_entity_poly.entity_id
_entity_poly.type
_entity_poly.pdbx_seq_one_letter_code
_entity_poly.pdbx_strand_id
1 'polypeptide(L)'
;MADTANAGTAHGGTHDTFTGNKGLELEEPLLFELDNPGICGVDLDEPEPFTSYLGNFERQGRIGLPGLSEPEVVRHYVRLSAKNYSIDAGLYPLGSCTMKHNPRLNEKMARLPGIGDVHPLQPVQTVQGALELM
;
A
#
# COMPACT_ATOMS: atom_id res chain seq x y z
N MET A 1 -26.02 2.40 23.74
CA MET A 1 -26.88 3.22 22.86
C MET A 1 -26.37 2.96 21.46
N ALA A 2 -27.17 2.26 20.67
CA ALA A 2 -26.82 1.78 19.34
C ALA A 2 -26.70 2.92 18.32
N ASP A 3 -26.14 2.56 17.15
CA ASP A 3 -26.11 3.29 15.87
C ASP A 3 -25.12 4.46 15.77
N THR A 4 -24.27 4.60 14.75
CA THR A 4 -24.21 3.96 13.43
C THR A 4 -22.80 4.16 12.88
N ALA A 5 -22.15 3.10 12.41
CA ALA A 5 -20.95 3.22 11.58
C ALA A 5 -21.37 3.86 10.26
N ASN A 6 -21.05 5.15 10.07
CA ASN A 6 -21.29 5.83 8.81
C ASN A 6 -20.27 5.30 7.81
N ALA A 7 -20.70 4.32 7.00
CA ALA A 7 -19.92 3.80 5.89
C ALA A 7 -19.48 4.98 5.01
N GLY A 8 -18.17 5.12 4.80
CA GLY A 8 -17.57 6.20 4.03
C GLY A 8 -18.32 6.46 2.73
N THR A 9 -18.87 7.67 2.61
CA THR A 9 -19.44 8.17 1.37
C THR A 9 -18.32 8.37 0.36
N ALA A 10 -18.10 7.33 -0.46
CA ALA A 10 -17.26 7.41 -1.64
C ALA A 10 -17.75 8.58 -2.51
N HIS A 11 -16.97 9.66 -2.58
CA HIS A 11 -17.21 10.78 -3.49
C HIS A 11 -16.74 10.39 -4.88
N GLY A 12 -17.54 9.59 -5.59
CA GLY A 12 -17.36 9.30 -7.00
C GLY A 12 -17.83 10.49 -7.84
N GLY A 13 -16.93 11.04 -8.67
CA GLY A 13 -17.31 12.03 -9.68
C GLY A 13 -18.45 11.48 -10.55
N THR A 14 -19.61 12.14 -10.51
CA THR A 14 -20.79 11.72 -11.26
C THR A 14 -20.64 12.06 -12.73
N HIS A 15 -20.18 11.10 -13.53
CA HIS A 15 -20.38 11.13 -14.98
C HIS A 15 -21.60 10.28 -15.33
N ASP A 16 -22.67 10.94 -15.78
CA ASP A 16 -23.89 10.26 -16.20
C ASP A 16 -23.66 9.48 -17.50
N THR A 17 -23.85 8.16 -17.46
CA THR A 17 -23.89 7.32 -18.66
C THR A 17 -25.34 7.21 -19.14
N PHE A 18 -25.55 7.12 -20.46
CA PHE A 18 -26.88 6.99 -21.07
C PHE A 18 -27.69 5.80 -20.53
N THR A 19 -27.01 4.74 -20.06
CA THR A 19 -27.63 3.54 -19.49
C THR A 19 -27.74 3.57 -17.95
N GLY A 20 -27.19 4.59 -17.28
CA GLY A 20 -27.04 4.62 -15.82
C GLY A 20 -26.05 3.59 -15.27
N ASN A 21 -25.35 2.84 -16.13
CA ASN A 21 -24.35 1.87 -15.72
C ASN A 21 -23.08 2.58 -15.25
N LYS A 22 -22.67 2.29 -14.01
CA LYS A 22 -21.44 2.77 -13.36
C LYS A 22 -20.29 1.75 -13.44
N GLY A 23 -20.33 0.84 -14.42
CA GLY A 23 -19.43 -0.32 -14.48
C GLY A 23 -17.98 0.00 -14.84
N LEU A 24 -17.73 1.20 -15.37
CA LEU A 24 -16.41 1.70 -15.74
C LEU A 24 -16.16 3.00 -14.98
N GLU A 25 -16.03 2.91 -13.66
CA GLU A 25 -15.52 4.03 -12.84
C GLU A 25 -14.02 4.16 -13.19
N LEU A 26 -13.74 4.80 -14.33
CA LEU A 26 -12.41 4.93 -14.93
C LEU A 26 -11.54 5.93 -14.17
N GLU A 27 -12.16 6.82 -13.40
CA GLU A 27 -11.48 7.83 -12.61
C GLU A 27 -11.39 7.37 -11.17
N GLU A 28 -10.21 7.50 -10.60
CA GLU A 28 -9.89 7.10 -9.23
C GLU A 28 -9.32 8.36 -8.61
N PRO A 29 -9.95 8.92 -7.56
CA PRO A 29 -9.47 10.14 -6.94
C PRO A 29 -8.08 9.93 -6.35
N LEU A 30 -7.36 11.01 -6.10
CA LEU A 30 -6.11 10.95 -5.37
C LEU A 30 -6.36 10.39 -3.97
N LEU A 31 -5.39 9.64 -3.44
CA LEU A 31 -5.49 9.08 -2.09
C LEU A 31 -5.80 10.16 -1.04
N PHE A 32 -5.34 11.40 -1.25
CA PHE A 32 -5.58 12.55 -0.37
C PHE A 32 -7.00 13.13 -0.46
N GLU A 33 -7.71 12.91 -1.56
CA GLU A 33 -9.11 13.33 -1.72
C GLU A 33 -10.07 12.37 -1.01
N LEU A 34 -9.59 11.18 -0.69
CA LEU A 34 -10.27 10.17 0.11
C LEU A 34 -9.97 10.29 1.62
N ASP A 35 -9.25 11.33 2.05
CA ASP A 35 -8.83 11.50 3.44
C ASP A 35 -10.02 11.56 4.40
N ASN A 36 -9.99 10.71 5.42
CA ASN A 36 -10.88 10.73 6.56
C ASN A 36 -10.06 10.93 7.85
N PRO A 37 -9.92 12.19 8.33
CA PRO A 37 -9.07 12.50 9.46
C PRO A 37 -9.40 11.67 10.71
N GLY A 38 -8.39 10.99 11.24
CA GLY A 38 -8.52 10.18 12.46
C GLY A 38 -8.86 8.71 12.22
N ILE A 39 -9.08 8.29 10.97
CA ILE A 39 -9.19 6.86 10.63
C ILE A 39 -7.79 6.25 10.44
N CYS A 40 -7.58 5.10 11.07
CA CYS A 40 -6.45 4.21 10.77
C CYS A 40 -6.99 2.90 10.20
N GLY A 41 -6.39 2.41 9.12
CA GLY A 41 -6.78 1.15 8.50
C GLY A 41 -6.16 -0.07 9.15
N VAL A 42 -5.25 0.12 10.10
CA VAL A 42 -4.57 -0.95 10.82
C VAL A 42 -4.73 -0.74 12.31
N ASP A 43 -4.80 -1.85 13.05
CA ASP A 43 -4.76 -1.81 14.51
C ASP A 43 -3.29 -1.70 14.93
N LEU A 44 -2.93 -0.56 15.49
CA LEU A 44 -1.62 -0.33 16.10
C LEU A 44 -1.80 -0.29 17.62
N ASP A 45 -0.94 -1.01 18.34
CA ASP A 45 -0.91 -0.94 19.79
C ASP A 45 -0.53 0.48 20.25
N GLU A 46 -1.17 0.94 21.34
CA GLU A 46 -0.77 2.19 21.97
C GLU A 46 0.67 2.06 22.50
N PRO A 47 1.53 3.06 22.26
CA PRO A 47 2.89 3.01 22.77
C PRO A 47 2.86 3.09 24.30
N GLU A 48 3.76 2.34 24.94
CA GLU A 48 4.02 2.47 26.37
C GLU A 48 4.36 3.93 26.72
N PRO A 49 3.98 4.44 27.91
CA PRO A 49 4.29 5.81 28.32
C PRO A 49 5.79 6.09 28.24
N PHE A 50 6.16 7.10 27.46
CA PHE A 50 7.57 7.49 27.27
C PHE A 50 7.77 8.99 27.48
N THR A 51 8.97 9.36 27.90
CA THR A 51 9.40 10.77 27.96
C THR A 51 10.04 11.14 26.63
N SER A 52 9.53 12.18 25.98
CA SER A 52 10.14 12.73 24.76
C SER A 52 11.49 13.38 25.07
N TYR A 53 12.50 13.05 24.28
CA TYR A 53 13.83 13.68 24.33
C TYR A 53 14.07 14.64 23.16
N LEU A 54 13.02 14.97 22.41
CA LEU A 54 13.13 15.80 21.20
C LEU A 54 13.22 17.30 21.51
N GLY A 55 12.83 17.73 22.73
CA GLY A 55 12.87 19.14 23.12
C GLY A 55 12.13 20.03 22.12
N ASN A 56 12.82 21.04 21.58
CA ASN A 56 12.22 21.98 20.61
C ASN A 56 12.06 21.41 19.19
N PHE A 57 12.43 20.14 18.96
CA PHE A 57 12.31 19.47 17.66
C PHE A 57 11.06 18.58 17.56
N GLU A 58 10.13 18.71 18.50
CA GLU A 58 8.83 18.05 18.40
C GLU A 58 8.02 18.55 17.20
N ARG A 59 7.26 17.62 16.62
CA ARG A 59 6.40 17.89 15.47
C ARG A 59 5.25 18.81 15.89
N GLN A 60 5.16 19.97 15.25
CA GLN A 60 4.15 21.00 15.58
C GLN A 60 2.81 20.83 14.84
N GLY A 61 2.69 19.87 13.94
CA GLY A 61 1.49 19.71 13.09
C GLY A 61 1.27 18.29 12.59
N ARG A 62 0.21 18.12 11.80
CA ARG A 62 -0.11 16.83 11.17
C ARG A 62 0.96 16.41 10.17
N ILE A 63 1.18 15.10 10.03
CA ILE A 63 2.12 14.54 9.04
C ILE A 63 1.62 14.81 7.60
N GLY A 64 0.30 14.92 7.40
CA GLY A 64 -0.31 15.09 6.08
C GLY A 64 -0.54 13.77 5.33
N LEU A 65 -0.50 12.64 6.04
CA LEU A 65 -0.94 11.35 5.51
C LEU A 65 -2.47 11.25 5.61
N PRO A 66 -3.15 10.69 4.59
CA PRO A 66 -4.59 10.51 4.63
C PRO A 66 -4.97 9.35 5.56
N GLY A 67 -6.08 9.51 6.27
CA GLY A 67 -6.68 8.44 7.08
C GLY A 67 -7.68 7.64 6.25
N LEU A 68 -7.43 6.36 6.03
CA LEU A 68 -8.33 5.44 5.32
C LEU A 68 -8.42 4.10 6.06
N SER A 69 -9.57 3.44 5.94
CA SER A 69 -9.72 2.05 6.38
C SER A 69 -9.01 1.07 5.43
N GLU A 70 -8.65 -0.13 5.92
CA GLU A 70 -8.01 -1.17 5.07
C GLU A 70 -8.80 -1.48 3.78
N PRO A 71 -10.14 -1.67 3.81
CA PRO A 71 -10.90 -1.94 2.59
C PRO A 71 -10.91 -0.76 1.60
N GLU A 72 -10.81 0.47 2.07
CA GLU A 72 -10.67 1.66 1.20
C GLU A 72 -9.31 1.66 0.51
N VAL A 73 -8.23 1.41 1.26
CA VAL A 73 -6.87 1.31 0.72
C VAL A 73 -6.77 0.19 -0.32
N VAL A 74 -7.32 -1.00 -0.02
CA VAL A 74 -7.32 -2.13 -0.96
C VAL A 74 -8.07 -1.78 -2.24
N ARG A 75 -9.27 -1.21 -2.15
CA ARG A 75 -10.06 -0.82 -3.34
C ARG A 75 -9.32 0.21 -4.18
N HIS A 76 -8.72 1.21 -3.56
CA HIS A 76 -7.97 2.27 -4.24
C HIS A 76 -6.82 1.68 -5.07
N TYR A 77 -5.94 0.89 -4.45
CA TYR A 77 -4.79 0.33 -5.17
C TYR A 77 -5.16 -0.75 -6.18
N VAL A 78 -6.23 -1.52 -5.95
CA VAL A 78 -6.75 -2.46 -6.96
C VAL A 78 -7.24 -1.70 -8.20
N ARG A 79 -7.98 -0.61 -8.03
CA ARG A 79 -8.46 0.22 -9.15
C ARG A 79 -7.31 0.89 -9.88
N LEU A 80 -6.31 1.42 -9.16
CA LEU A 80 -5.10 1.96 -9.78
C LEU A 80 -4.31 0.89 -10.55
N SER A 81 -4.28 -0.36 -10.06
CA SER A 81 -3.58 -1.44 -10.77
C SER A 81 -4.18 -1.72 -12.15
N ALA A 82 -5.52 -1.63 -12.28
CA ALA A 82 -6.23 -1.84 -13.54
C ALA A 82 -5.98 -0.73 -14.58
N LYS A 83 -5.50 0.44 -14.16
CA LYS A 83 -5.10 1.55 -15.04
C LYS A 83 -3.68 1.41 -15.58
N ASN A 84 -2.89 0.50 -15.02
CA ASN A 84 -1.50 0.28 -15.45
C ASN A 84 -1.43 -0.88 -16.44
N TYR A 85 -0.73 -0.67 -17.56
CA TYR A 85 -0.33 -1.79 -18.41
C TYR A 85 0.87 -2.49 -17.77
N SER A 86 0.87 -3.82 -17.78
CA SER A 86 1.91 -4.62 -17.13
C SER A 86 2.35 -5.77 -18.03
N ILE A 87 3.53 -6.32 -17.74
CA ILE A 87 4.04 -7.51 -18.44
C ILE A 87 3.15 -8.74 -18.25
N ASP A 88 2.35 -8.77 -17.18
CA ASP A 88 1.39 -9.82 -16.89
C ASP A 88 0.09 -9.66 -17.71
N ALA A 89 -0.18 -8.45 -18.21
CA ALA A 89 -1.35 -8.16 -19.03
C ALA A 89 -1.12 -8.46 -20.53
N GLY A 90 0.12 -8.38 -21.01
CA GLY A 90 0.44 -8.65 -22.41
C GLY A 90 1.90 -8.36 -22.79
N LEU A 91 2.17 -8.36 -24.10
CA LEU A 91 3.51 -8.12 -24.64
C LEU A 91 3.98 -6.69 -24.31
N TYR A 92 5.23 -6.56 -23.85
CA TYR A 92 5.82 -5.30 -23.40
C TYR A 92 7.18 -5.03 -24.11
N PRO A 93 7.20 -4.67 -25.41
CA PRO A 93 8.41 -4.70 -26.23
C PRO A 93 9.26 -3.42 -26.09
N LEU A 94 9.76 -3.15 -24.88
CA LEU A 94 10.68 -2.04 -24.63
C LEU A 94 12.13 -2.46 -24.88
N GLY A 95 12.77 -1.80 -25.86
CA GLY A 95 14.20 -1.97 -26.11
C GLY A 95 15.05 -1.57 -24.91
N SER A 96 16.18 -2.26 -24.70
CA SER A 96 17.10 -2.08 -23.57
C SER A 96 16.56 -2.42 -22.16
N CYS A 97 15.26 -2.59 -21.96
CA CYS A 97 14.68 -2.92 -20.65
C CYS A 97 14.66 -4.43 -20.36
N THR A 98 14.78 -5.27 -21.39
CA THR A 98 14.68 -6.74 -21.29
C THR A 98 13.44 -7.17 -20.49
N MET A 99 12.27 -6.68 -20.89
CA MET A 99 10.98 -6.97 -20.27
C MET A 99 10.57 -8.43 -20.52
N LYS A 100 11.17 -9.33 -19.75
CA LYS A 100 10.96 -10.79 -19.77
C LYS A 100 10.01 -11.22 -18.67
N HIS A 101 9.45 -12.42 -18.81
CA HIS A 101 8.59 -13.00 -17.78
C HIS A 101 9.25 -12.97 -16.39
N ASN A 102 8.48 -12.56 -15.38
CA ASN A 102 8.85 -12.56 -13.97
C ASN A 102 8.18 -13.77 -13.28
N PRO A 103 8.89 -14.90 -13.07
CA PRO A 103 8.28 -16.09 -12.47
C PRO A 103 7.77 -15.81 -11.07
N ARG A 104 6.50 -16.17 -10.80
CA ARG A 104 5.91 -16.04 -9.45
C ARG A 104 6.66 -16.82 -8.38
N LEU A 105 7.42 -17.84 -8.78
CA LEU A 105 8.32 -18.56 -7.89
C LEU A 105 9.35 -17.63 -7.25
N ASN A 106 9.88 -16.65 -7.98
CA ASN A 106 10.91 -15.74 -7.46
C ASN A 106 10.36 -14.86 -6.33
N GLU A 107 9.12 -14.37 -6.48
CA GLU A 107 8.43 -13.63 -5.41
C GLU A 107 8.25 -14.48 -4.15
N LYS A 108 7.97 -15.78 -4.32
CA LYS A 108 7.86 -16.72 -3.19
C LYS A 108 9.22 -16.99 -2.55
N MET A 109 10.29 -17.15 -3.34
CA MET A 109 11.65 -17.38 -2.84
C MET A 109 12.18 -16.16 -2.07
N ALA A 110 11.92 -14.95 -2.56
CA ALA A 110 12.32 -13.71 -1.88
C ALA A 110 11.64 -13.52 -0.52
N ARG A 111 10.45 -14.10 -0.33
CA ARG A 111 9.66 -14.05 0.93
C ARG A 111 9.95 -15.22 1.87
N LEU A 112 10.96 -16.04 1.59
CA LEU A 112 11.30 -17.14 2.49
C LEU A 112 11.78 -16.59 3.85
N PRO A 113 11.35 -17.21 4.97
CA PRO A 113 11.91 -16.90 6.29
C PRO A 113 13.42 -17.12 6.28
N GLY A 114 14.18 -16.18 6.83
CA GLY A 114 15.65 -16.18 6.79
C GLY A 114 16.27 -15.57 5.53
N ILE A 115 15.46 -15.12 4.56
CA ILE A 115 15.89 -14.25 3.44
C ILE A 115 15.19 -12.89 3.55
N GLY A 116 13.85 -12.88 3.60
CA GLY A 116 13.06 -11.65 3.60
C GLY A 116 13.20 -10.76 4.84
N ASP A 117 13.56 -11.36 5.98
CA ASP A 117 13.59 -10.70 7.29
C ASP A 117 15.03 -10.51 7.83
N VAL A 118 16.03 -10.51 6.95
CA VAL A 118 17.45 -10.36 7.35
C VAL A 118 17.80 -8.89 7.56
N HIS A 119 18.26 -8.55 8.77
CA HIS A 119 18.86 -7.25 9.02
C HIS A 119 20.31 -7.23 8.51
N PRO A 120 20.74 -6.21 7.73
CA PRO A 120 22.10 -6.17 7.17
C PRO A 120 23.24 -6.24 8.21
N LEU A 121 22.99 -5.80 9.45
CA LEU A 121 23.95 -5.83 10.57
C LEU A 121 23.71 -6.96 11.58
N GLN A 122 22.95 -8.00 11.22
CA GLN A 122 22.78 -9.18 12.08
C GLN A 122 24.12 -9.93 12.23
N PRO A 123 24.41 -10.59 13.37
CA PRO A 123 25.62 -11.39 13.50
C PRO A 123 25.79 -12.39 12.34
N VAL A 124 26.97 -12.42 11.73
CA VAL A 124 27.26 -13.21 10.51
C VAL A 124 26.91 -14.69 10.68
N GLN A 125 27.05 -15.24 11.89
CA GLN A 125 26.75 -16.62 12.22
C GLN A 125 25.28 -16.99 12.00
N THR A 126 24.36 -16.03 12.02
CA THR A 126 22.92 -16.29 11.88
C THR A 126 22.40 -16.12 10.45
N VAL A 127 23.26 -15.72 9.50
CA VAL A 127 22.88 -15.40 8.10
C VAL A 127 23.70 -16.19 7.06
N GLN A 128 24.32 -17.31 7.44
CA GLN A 128 25.18 -18.09 6.54
C GLN A 128 24.46 -18.52 5.26
N GLY A 129 23.19 -18.93 5.35
CA GLY A 129 22.40 -19.30 4.17
C GLY A 129 22.18 -18.15 3.18
N ALA A 130 22.06 -16.91 3.65
CA ALA A 130 21.97 -15.75 2.76
C ALA A 130 23.31 -15.41 2.10
N LEU A 131 24.43 -15.63 2.81
CA LEU A 131 25.78 -15.41 2.29
C LEU A 131 26.19 -16.46 1.24
N GLU A 132 25.77 -17.72 1.40
CA GLU A 132 26.01 -18.77 0.41
C GLU A 132 25.30 -18.53 -0.94
N LEU A 133 24.27 -17.68 -0.95
CA LEU A 133 23.53 -17.29 -2.16
C LEU A 133 24.15 -16.11 -2.93
N MET A 134 25.06 -15.34 -2.30
CA MET A 134 25.72 -14.17 -2.92
C MET A 134 26.93 -14.58 -3.76
#